data_AF-E2ALH4-F1
#
_entry.id   AF-E2ALH4-F1
#
_cell.length_a   1.000
_cell.length_b   1.000
_cell.length_c   1.000
_cell.angle_alpha   90.00
_cell.angle_beta   90.00
_cell.angle_gamma   90.00
#
_symmetry.space_group_name_H-M   'P 1'
#
loop_
_entity.id
_entity.type
_entity.pdbx_description
1 polymer ?
#
loop_
_entity_poly.entity_id
_entity_poly.type
_entity_poly.pdbx_seq_one_letter_code
_entity_poly.pdbx_strand_id
1 'polypeptide(L)'
;MSINTLCAAFRKIAVGRISTIATARYYSIQQSNSDMNVISRLTANSHGILDGTKSDGIKFIPGTLNIDFGICTNRNLKNIIEMPVAKISPLQEPINRLPIQYDLPILEKSIDLPTNGKIFEKQAVRLIVIRHKKMKKHKRKKLRKRMHFLWLKIRNKRNLKREKLFQAELIDKIKQAQAFDARVYVKERLDILNKERIPRTFRGEILPAEMIKKLRDEKKAKLEAKRNKPRLTL
;
A
#
# COMPACT_ATOMS: atom_id res chain seq x y z
N MET A 1 -39.40 -8.60 -11.51
CA MET A 1 -38.21 -9.04 -12.26
C MET A 1 -37.01 -8.18 -11.87
N SER A 2 -36.24 -8.51 -10.82
CA SER A 2 -34.90 -7.89 -10.62
C SER A 2 -34.07 -8.38 -9.41
N ILE A 3 -34.62 -9.14 -8.46
CA ILE A 3 -33.83 -9.68 -7.34
C ILE A 3 -33.12 -10.99 -7.74
N ASN A 4 -33.82 -11.84 -8.50
CA ASN A 4 -33.28 -13.13 -8.94
C ASN A 4 -32.12 -13.00 -9.94
N THR A 5 -32.11 -11.95 -10.77
CA THR A 5 -31.01 -11.64 -11.68
C THR A 5 -29.75 -11.15 -10.94
N LEU A 6 -29.92 -10.41 -9.84
CA LEU A 6 -28.81 -9.95 -9.02
C LEU A 6 -28.17 -11.13 -8.25
N CYS A 7 -28.98 -12.04 -7.69
CA CYS A 7 -28.47 -13.27 -7.07
C CYS A 7 -27.79 -14.20 -8.08
N ALA A 8 -28.24 -14.27 -9.34
CA ALA A 8 -27.56 -15.02 -10.39
C ALA A 8 -26.19 -14.42 -10.76
N ALA A 9 -26.05 -13.09 -10.74
CA ALA A 9 -24.78 -12.41 -10.97
C ALA A 9 -23.75 -12.71 -9.85
N PHE A 10 -24.19 -12.77 -8.59
CA PHE A 10 -23.30 -13.10 -7.47
C PHE A 10 -22.98 -14.60 -7.37
N ARG A 11 -23.88 -15.49 -7.80
CA ARG A 11 -23.59 -16.95 -7.86
C ARG A 11 -22.59 -17.34 -8.96
N LYS A 12 -22.42 -16.50 -10.00
CA LYS A 12 -21.37 -16.69 -11.01
C LYS A 12 -19.97 -16.28 -10.53
N ILE A 13 -19.83 -15.69 -9.34
CA ILE A 13 -18.54 -15.31 -8.73
C ILE A 13 -18.00 -16.43 -7.82
N ALA A 14 -18.48 -17.67 -8.01
CA ALA A 14 -17.96 -18.85 -7.34
C ALA A 14 -16.58 -19.22 -7.91
N VAL A 15 -15.54 -18.82 -7.18
CA VAL A 15 -14.26 -19.50 -6.94
C VAL A 15 -13.76 -20.36 -8.11
N GLY A 16 -13.25 -19.69 -9.15
CA GLY A 16 -12.22 -20.30 -9.99
C GLY A 16 -10.93 -20.37 -9.19
N ARG A 17 -10.49 -21.60 -8.87
CA ARG A 17 -9.09 -21.87 -8.49
C ARG A 17 -8.20 -21.16 -9.51
N ILE A 18 -7.44 -20.17 -9.06
CA ILE A 18 -6.53 -19.41 -9.92
C ILE A 18 -5.31 -20.29 -10.20
N SER A 19 -5.40 -21.13 -11.23
CA SER A 19 -4.24 -21.57 -11.99
C SER A 19 -3.79 -20.42 -12.89
N THR A 20 -2.55 -19.99 -12.68
CA THR A 20 -1.56 -19.58 -13.70
C THR A 20 -2.08 -18.85 -14.95
N ILE A 21 -1.74 -17.55 -15.10
CA ILE A 21 -0.97 -16.98 -16.24
C ILE A 21 -0.93 -15.44 -16.18
N ALA A 22 0.30 -14.92 -16.10
CA ALA A 22 0.85 -13.67 -16.64
C ALA A 22 0.07 -12.33 -16.51
N THR A 23 0.49 -11.52 -15.53
CA THR A 23 0.76 -10.10 -15.77
C THR A 23 2.13 -9.75 -15.23
N ALA A 24 3.09 -9.59 -16.14
CA ALA A 24 4.41 -9.05 -15.85
C ALA A 24 4.28 -7.59 -15.34
N ARG A 25 4.51 -7.41 -14.05
CA ARG A 25 4.94 -6.13 -13.48
C ARG A 25 6.14 -6.41 -12.59
N TYR A 26 7.28 -5.92 -13.05
CA TYR A 26 8.56 -5.88 -12.35
C TYR A 26 8.40 -5.31 -10.94
N TYR A 27 8.46 -6.19 -9.94
CA TYR A 27 8.93 -5.87 -8.60
C TYR A 27 9.80 -7.04 -8.14
N SER A 28 11.10 -6.88 -8.27
CA SER A 28 12.08 -7.78 -7.66
C SER A 28 12.06 -7.54 -6.15
N ILE A 29 11.61 -8.56 -5.41
CA ILE A 29 11.84 -8.71 -3.98
C ILE A 29 13.07 -9.61 -3.89
N GLN A 30 14.23 -9.03 -3.59
CA GLN A 30 15.34 -9.81 -3.09
C GLN A 30 15.24 -9.80 -1.57
N GLN A 31 14.99 -10.98 -1.01
CA GLN A 31 15.07 -11.28 0.41
C GLN A 31 16.44 -10.85 0.92
N SER A 32 16.48 -9.84 1.79
CA SER A 32 17.57 -9.69 2.73
C SER A 32 17.12 -10.34 4.03
N ASN A 33 17.71 -11.50 4.34
CA ASN A 33 17.71 -12.06 5.68
C ASN A 33 18.26 -11.00 6.63
N SER A 34 17.39 -10.40 7.43
CA SER A 34 17.80 -9.65 8.61
C SER A 34 17.52 -10.54 9.81
N ASP A 35 18.50 -11.37 10.15
CA ASP A 35 18.55 -11.97 11.47
C ASP A 35 18.68 -10.86 12.50
N MET A 36 17.71 -10.85 13.40
CA MET A 36 17.65 -10.02 14.60
C MET A 36 18.87 -10.27 15.47
N ASN A 37 19.55 -9.21 15.89
CA ASN A 37 20.22 -9.18 17.19
C ASN A 37 20.19 -7.75 17.75
N VAL A 38 19.10 -7.46 18.44
CA VAL A 38 19.04 -6.44 19.49
C VAL A 38 19.70 -7.07 20.71
N ILE A 39 20.89 -6.64 21.09
CA ILE A 39 21.48 -6.96 22.39
C ILE A 39 21.67 -5.67 23.19
N SER A 40 20.81 -5.59 24.21
CA SER A 40 20.86 -4.74 25.40
C SER A 40 22.26 -4.78 26.04
N ARG A 41 22.81 -3.61 26.35
CA ARG A 41 24.01 -3.49 27.19
C ARG A 41 23.58 -3.40 28.65
N LEU A 42 23.65 -4.51 29.39
CA LEU A 42 23.83 -4.50 30.85
C LEU A 42 24.67 -5.72 31.27
N THR A 43 25.87 -5.43 31.79
CA THR A 43 26.63 -6.08 32.87
C THR A 43 26.54 -7.60 33.08
N ALA A 44 27.67 -8.32 32.99
CA ALA A 44 28.39 -8.93 34.12
C ALA A 44 29.41 -10.01 33.67
N ASN A 45 30.62 -9.87 34.22
CA ASN A 45 31.75 -10.78 34.45
C ASN A 45 31.81 -12.24 33.92
N SER A 46 33.05 -12.54 33.48
CA SER A 46 33.89 -13.73 33.74
C SER A 46 33.96 -14.89 32.74
N HIS A 47 35.22 -15.09 32.28
CA HIS A 47 35.94 -16.30 31.89
C HIS A 47 35.54 -17.14 30.66
N GLY A 48 36.52 -17.32 29.76
CA GLY A 48 36.50 -18.35 28.71
C GLY A 48 37.39 -17.99 27.53
N ILE A 49 38.65 -18.45 27.55
CA ILE A 49 39.64 -18.39 26.47
C ILE A 49 39.21 -19.29 25.31
N LEU A 50 39.26 -18.81 24.06
CA LEU A 50 39.82 -19.55 22.92
C LEU A 50 40.13 -18.63 21.73
N ASP A 51 41.17 -19.01 21.00
CA ASP A 51 42.01 -18.25 20.10
C ASP A 51 41.41 -17.90 18.72
N GLY A 52 42.00 -16.87 18.08
CA GLY A 52 41.93 -16.69 16.62
C GLY A 52 41.70 -15.28 16.08
N THR A 53 42.32 -14.23 16.64
CA THR A 53 42.25 -12.88 16.05
C THR A 53 43.43 -12.63 15.09
N LYS A 54 43.20 -12.73 13.78
CA LYS A 54 43.96 -11.90 12.83
C LYS A 54 43.32 -10.51 12.87
N SER A 55 44.02 -9.56 13.51
CA SER A 55 43.62 -8.16 13.47
C SER A 55 44.03 -7.58 12.12
N ASP A 56 43.05 -7.32 11.26
CA ASP A 56 43.24 -6.47 10.09
C ASP A 56 43.43 -5.03 10.59
N GLY A 57 44.66 -4.72 10.99
CA GLY A 57 45.06 -3.41 11.49
C GLY A 57 45.00 -2.38 10.35
N ILE A 58 43.97 -1.55 10.35
CA ILE A 58 43.88 -0.39 9.47
C ILE A 58 45.02 0.57 9.86
N LYS A 59 46.06 0.65 9.04
CA LYS A 59 47.16 1.61 9.22
C LYS A 59 46.79 2.92 8.54
N PHE A 60 46.55 3.95 9.32
CA PHE A 60 46.28 5.30 8.80
C PHE A 60 47.62 6.02 8.57
N ILE A 61 47.93 6.32 7.30
CA ILE A 61 49.07 7.18 6.93
C ILE A 61 48.46 8.50 6.42
N PRO A 62 48.85 9.67 6.96
CA PRO A 62 48.31 10.93 6.50
C PRO A 62 48.75 11.20 5.05
N GLY A 63 47.79 11.24 4.12
CA GLY A 63 48.00 11.54 2.70
C GLY A 63 47.53 10.45 1.73
N THR A 64 47.27 9.23 2.20
CA THR A 64 46.76 8.12 1.38
C THR A 64 45.75 7.28 2.17
N LEU A 65 44.48 7.36 1.78
CA LEU A 65 43.41 6.55 2.39
C LEU A 65 43.23 5.25 1.57
N ASN A 66 44.06 4.24 1.83
CA ASN A 66 43.80 2.89 1.32
C ASN A 66 42.89 2.16 2.32
N ILE A 67 41.59 2.11 1.99
CA ILE A 67 40.65 1.22 2.67
C ILE A 67 40.45 0.03 1.75
N ASP A 68 41.11 -1.08 2.08
CA ASP A 68 40.87 -2.36 1.44
C ASP A 68 39.54 -2.92 1.96
N PHE A 69 38.45 -2.59 1.27
CA PHE A 69 37.21 -3.35 1.43
C PHE A 69 37.48 -4.73 0.84
N GLY A 70 37.60 -5.77 1.67
CA GLY A 70 37.85 -7.15 1.26
C GLY A 70 36.79 -7.73 0.30
N ILE A 71 36.73 -7.22 -0.92
CA ILE A 71 35.92 -7.73 -2.01
C ILE A 71 36.75 -8.85 -2.63
N CYS A 72 36.37 -10.10 -2.34
CA CYS A 72 36.90 -11.24 -3.06
C CYS A 72 36.61 -11.04 -4.56
N THR A 73 37.64 -10.68 -5.32
CA THR A 73 37.59 -10.65 -6.78
C THR A 73 37.55 -12.10 -7.28
N ASN A 74 36.35 -12.68 -7.31
CA ASN A 74 36.12 -13.88 -8.11
C ASN A 74 36.41 -13.50 -9.56
N ARG A 75 37.51 -14.07 -10.06
CA ARG A 75 38.04 -13.94 -11.42
C ARG A 75 36.95 -14.27 -12.42
N ASN A 76 36.39 -13.24 -13.06
CA ASN A 76 35.74 -13.29 -14.36
C ASN A 76 35.54 -11.84 -14.82
N LEU A 77 36.66 -11.12 -15.01
CA LEU A 77 36.64 -9.88 -15.77
C LEU A 77 36.39 -10.27 -17.23
N LYS A 78 35.13 -10.20 -17.66
CA LYS A 78 34.85 -10.06 -19.10
C LYS A 78 35.49 -8.75 -19.53
N ASN A 79 36.47 -8.81 -20.41
CA ASN A 79 37.12 -7.63 -20.98
C ASN A 79 36.03 -6.66 -21.45
N ILE A 80 35.92 -5.51 -20.79
CA ILE A 80 35.05 -4.43 -21.23
C ILE A 80 35.72 -3.87 -22.48
N ILE A 81 35.15 -4.16 -23.66
CA ILE A 81 35.53 -3.50 -24.91
C ILE A 81 35.02 -2.07 -24.79
N GLU A 82 35.90 -1.15 -24.44
CA GLU A 82 35.58 0.23 -24.05
C GLU A 82 34.99 1.06 -25.21
N MET A 83 35.13 0.61 -26.46
CA MET A 83 34.41 1.18 -27.62
C MET A 83 34.53 0.23 -28.82
N PRO A 84 33.42 -0.24 -29.44
CA PRO A 84 33.52 -0.88 -30.74
C PRO A 84 33.79 0.22 -31.77
N VAL A 85 35.06 0.46 -32.09
CA VAL A 85 35.42 1.32 -33.22
C VAL A 85 34.98 0.59 -34.49
N ALA A 86 33.81 0.95 -35.01
CA ALA A 86 33.40 0.53 -36.34
C ALA A 86 34.44 1.08 -37.33
N LYS A 87 35.16 0.18 -38.03
CA LYS A 87 36.04 0.56 -39.13
C LYS A 87 35.15 1.15 -40.23
N ILE A 88 35.12 2.47 -40.34
CA ILE A 88 34.43 3.16 -41.42
C ILE A 88 35.31 2.95 -42.66
N SER A 89 34.73 2.39 -43.72
CA SER A 89 35.39 2.30 -45.03
C SER A 89 35.82 3.70 -45.48
N PRO A 90 37.00 3.88 -46.10
CA PRO A 90 37.44 5.19 -46.57
C PRO A 90 36.38 5.79 -47.51
N LEU A 91 36.07 7.08 -47.29
CA LEU A 91 35.11 7.84 -48.07
C LEU A 91 35.54 7.82 -49.55
N GLN A 92 34.71 7.20 -50.38
CA GLN A 92 34.89 7.24 -51.83
C GLN A 92 34.53 8.65 -52.32
N GLU A 93 35.43 9.28 -53.08
CA GLU A 93 35.18 10.59 -53.67
C GLU A 93 33.95 10.53 -54.58
N PRO A 94 33.10 11.58 -54.59
CA PRO A 94 31.86 11.56 -55.36
C PRO A 94 32.18 11.45 -56.85
N ILE A 95 31.61 10.43 -57.48
CA ILE A 95 31.64 10.20 -58.93
C ILE A 95 31.25 11.51 -59.63
N ASN A 96 32.12 11.95 -60.54
CA ASN A 96 31.97 13.13 -61.38
C ASN A 96 30.51 13.30 -61.84
N ARG A 97 29.95 14.50 -61.60
CA ARG A 97 28.60 14.85 -62.01
C ARG A 97 28.49 14.67 -63.52
N LEU A 98 27.78 13.63 -63.95
CA LEU A 98 27.36 13.52 -65.34
C LEU A 98 26.45 14.71 -65.68
N PRO A 99 26.55 15.28 -66.89
CA PRO A 99 25.65 16.35 -67.33
C PRO A 99 24.21 15.85 -67.23
N ILE A 100 23.34 16.66 -66.63
CA ILE A 100 21.91 16.39 -66.59
C ILE A 100 21.42 16.36 -68.05
N GLN A 101 21.11 15.16 -68.56
CA GLN A 101 20.31 15.04 -69.77
C GLN A 101 18.89 15.48 -69.41
N TYR A 102 18.45 16.58 -70.01
CA TYR A 102 17.05 16.98 -69.94
C TYR A 102 16.28 16.11 -70.93
N ASP A 103 15.50 15.17 -70.41
CA ASP A 103 14.52 14.48 -71.22
C ASP A 103 13.48 15.49 -71.74
N LEU A 104 13.06 15.26 -72.99
CA LEU A 104 12.07 15.98 -73.78
C LEU A 104 10.82 16.42 -72.99
N PRO A 105 10.11 17.49 -73.43
CA PRO A 105 9.20 18.23 -72.57
C PRO A 105 8.14 17.32 -71.95
N ILE A 106 8.11 17.40 -70.63
CA ILE A 106 7.13 16.83 -69.72
C ILE A 106 5.74 16.96 -70.34
N LEU A 107 5.13 15.82 -70.66
CA LEU A 107 3.69 15.72 -70.89
C LEU A 107 2.99 16.49 -69.77
N GLU A 108 2.29 17.58 -70.13
CA GLU A 108 1.46 18.36 -69.21
C GLU A 108 0.43 17.42 -68.56
N LYS A 109 0.82 16.80 -67.45
CA LYS A 109 -0.12 16.27 -66.49
C LYS A 109 -0.71 17.51 -65.84
N SER A 110 -1.94 17.84 -66.21
CA SER A 110 -2.74 18.84 -65.51
C SER A 110 -2.57 18.60 -64.02
N ILE A 111 -2.00 19.59 -63.33
CA ILE A 111 -1.96 19.60 -61.87
C ILE A 111 -3.36 19.98 -61.44
N ASP A 112 -4.28 19.02 -61.52
CA ASP A 112 -5.58 19.19 -60.92
C ASP A 112 -5.35 19.35 -59.41
N LEU A 113 -5.91 20.42 -58.82
CA LEU A 113 -5.87 20.60 -57.38
C LEU A 113 -6.41 19.32 -56.72
N PRO A 114 -5.72 18.75 -55.70
CA PRO A 114 -6.20 17.53 -55.07
C PRO A 114 -7.63 17.76 -54.59
N THR A 115 -8.57 17.01 -55.19
CA THR A 115 -10.01 17.06 -54.91
C THR A 115 -10.25 17.04 -53.41
N ASN A 116 -10.66 18.20 -52.87
CA ASN A 116 -11.11 18.43 -51.51
C ASN A 116 -10.45 17.49 -50.47
N GLY A 117 -9.13 17.66 -50.29
CA GLY A 117 -8.37 16.97 -49.26
C GLY A 117 -9.04 17.12 -47.90
N LYS A 118 -9.47 15.99 -47.33
CA LYS A 118 -10.11 15.82 -46.01
C LYS A 118 -9.97 17.05 -45.11
N ILE A 119 -11.08 17.69 -44.78
CA ILE A 119 -11.15 18.73 -43.75
C ILE A 119 -10.71 18.09 -42.43
N PHE A 120 -9.44 18.26 -42.05
CA PHE A 120 -8.96 17.80 -40.76
C PHE A 120 -9.63 18.64 -39.67
N GLU A 121 -10.40 18.00 -38.80
CA GLU A 121 -10.95 18.66 -37.62
C GLU A 121 -9.82 19.34 -36.84
N LYS A 122 -9.85 20.67 -36.78
CA LYS A 122 -8.86 21.45 -36.04
C LYS A 122 -9.05 21.20 -34.54
N GLN A 123 -8.34 20.21 -34.00
CA GLN A 123 -8.37 19.84 -32.57
C GLN A 123 -7.59 20.84 -31.67
N ALA A 124 -7.59 22.13 -32.00
CA ALA A 124 -6.84 23.15 -31.28
C ALA A 124 -7.22 23.23 -29.79
N VAL A 125 -8.50 23.06 -29.47
CA VAL A 125 -9.01 23.00 -28.09
C VAL A 125 -8.36 21.84 -27.31
N ARG A 126 -8.25 20.66 -27.92
CA ARG A 126 -7.59 19.49 -27.28
C ARG A 126 -6.11 19.76 -27.05
N LEU A 127 -5.42 20.41 -28.00
CA LEU A 127 -4.01 20.79 -27.85
C LEU A 127 -3.79 21.77 -26.69
N ILE A 128 -4.69 22.74 -26.49
CA ILE A 128 -4.63 23.67 -25.33
C ILE A 128 -4.77 22.90 -24.02
N VAL A 129 -5.76 21.99 -23.92
CA VAL A 129 -5.96 21.15 -22.72
C VAL A 129 -4.73 20.28 -22.44
N ILE A 130 -4.15 19.67 -23.48
CA ILE A 130 -2.93 18.86 -23.36
C ILE A 130 -1.76 19.73 -22.87
N ARG A 131 -1.57 20.94 -23.42
CA ARG A 131 -0.52 21.88 -22.99
C ARG A 131 -0.70 22.30 -21.54
N HIS A 132 -1.92 22.55 -21.09
CA HIS A 132 -2.21 22.86 -19.68
C HIS A 132 -1.86 21.68 -18.77
N LYS A 133 -2.27 20.46 -19.11
CA LYS A 133 -1.94 19.24 -18.36
C LYS A 133 -0.43 18.99 -18.34
N LYS A 134 0.25 19.17 -19.48
CA LYS A 134 1.72 19.09 -19.62
C LYS A 134 2.38 20.08 -18.67
N MET A 135 1.95 21.35 -18.68
CA MET A 135 2.54 22.38 -17.84
C MET A 135 2.30 22.12 -16.35
N LYS A 136 1.09 21.69 -15.95
CA LYS A 136 0.80 21.26 -14.56
C LYS A 136 1.70 20.10 -14.12
N LYS A 137 1.87 19.08 -14.96
CA LYS A 137 2.77 17.93 -14.69
C LYS A 137 4.22 18.38 -14.58
N HIS A 138 4.69 19.23 -15.49
CA HIS A 138 6.05 19.78 -15.49
C HIS A 138 6.34 20.57 -14.21
N LYS A 139 5.49 21.55 -13.87
CA LYS A 139 5.60 22.36 -12.65
C LYS A 139 5.56 21.48 -11.40
N ARG A 140 4.66 20.48 -11.35
CA ARG A 140 4.60 19.51 -10.25
C ARG A 140 5.91 18.73 -10.11
N LYS A 141 6.46 18.19 -11.20
CA LYS A 141 7.76 17.48 -11.19
C LYS A 141 8.88 18.38 -10.68
N LYS A 142 8.95 19.63 -11.16
CA LYS A 142 9.95 20.62 -10.71
C LYS A 142 9.83 20.89 -9.21
N LEU A 143 8.61 21.07 -8.71
CA LEU A 143 8.34 21.21 -7.28
C LEU A 143 8.80 19.96 -6.49
N ARG A 144 8.51 18.76 -6.98
CA ARG A 144 8.90 17.51 -6.30
C ARG A 144 10.40 17.36 -6.15
N LYS A 145 11.16 17.73 -7.19
CA LYS A 145 12.61 17.73 -7.14
C LYS A 145 13.13 18.76 -6.13
N ARG A 146 12.62 19.99 -6.19
CA ARG A 146 13.03 21.08 -5.29
C ARG A 146 12.74 20.78 -3.82
N MET A 147 11.59 20.16 -3.51
CA MET A 147 11.12 19.91 -2.14
C MET A 147 11.35 18.48 -1.66
N HIS A 148 12.18 17.70 -2.36
CA HIS A 148 12.34 16.26 -2.12
C HIS A 148 12.62 15.92 -0.65
N PHE A 149 13.63 16.57 -0.05
CA PHE A 149 14.05 16.30 1.32
C PHE A 149 13.01 16.74 2.36
N LEU A 150 12.35 17.88 2.16
CA LEU A 150 11.30 18.35 3.06
C LEU A 150 10.14 17.35 3.10
N TRP A 151 9.71 16.86 1.93
CA TRP A 151 8.63 15.86 1.88
C TRP A 151 9.06 14.50 2.40
N LEU A 152 10.32 14.12 2.22
CA LEU A 152 10.87 12.91 2.83
C LEU A 152 10.82 13.01 4.36
N LYS A 153 11.22 14.15 4.94
CA LYS A 153 11.11 14.41 6.39
C LYS A 153 9.66 14.30 6.87
N ILE A 154 8.71 14.91 6.15
CA ILE A 154 7.28 14.84 6.48
C ILE A 154 6.76 13.40 6.38
N ARG A 155 7.16 12.66 5.33
CA ARG A 155 6.79 11.25 5.14
C ARG A 155 7.32 10.39 6.29
N ASN A 156 8.59 10.56 6.66
CA ASN A 156 9.22 9.82 7.74
C ASN A 156 8.51 10.10 9.07
N LYS A 157 8.20 11.36 9.39
CA LYS A 157 7.40 11.72 10.57
C LYS A 157 6.02 11.05 10.59
N ARG A 158 5.33 11.01 9.46
CA ARG A 158 4.02 10.34 9.34
C ARG A 158 4.13 8.83 9.52
N ASN A 159 5.15 8.21 8.94
CA ASN A 159 5.40 6.78 9.08
C ASN A 159 5.72 6.41 10.53
N LEU A 160 6.61 7.18 11.19
CA LEU A 160 6.94 6.98 12.60
C LEU A 160 5.70 7.14 13.50
N LYS A 161 4.83 8.13 13.23
CA LYS A 161 3.58 8.29 13.99
C LYS A 161 2.65 7.08 13.81
N ARG A 162 2.51 6.58 12.58
CA ARG A 162 1.70 5.39 12.30
C ARG A 162 2.24 4.16 13.00
N GLU A 163 3.56 3.95 12.94
CA GLU A 163 4.22 2.82 13.59
C GLU A 163 4.01 2.86 15.11
N LYS A 164 4.18 4.02 15.74
CA LYS A 164 3.91 4.17 17.18
C LYS A 164 2.46 3.87 17.56
N LEU A 165 1.51 4.34 16.76
CA LEU A 165 0.08 4.05 17.00
C LEU A 165 -0.20 2.56 16.87
N PHE A 166 0.35 1.92 15.84
CA PHE A 166 0.21 0.49 15.63
C PHE A 166 0.80 -0.32 16.78
N GLN A 167 2.01 0.03 17.24
CA GLN A 167 2.65 -0.62 18.39
C GLN A 167 1.83 -0.43 19.68
N ALA A 168 1.29 0.77 19.91
CA ALA A 168 0.41 1.01 21.06
C ALA A 168 -0.84 0.13 21.01
N GLU A 169 -1.52 0.06 19.86
CA GLU A 169 -2.68 -0.82 19.68
C GLU A 169 -2.37 -2.30 19.93
N LEU A 170 -1.19 -2.77 19.51
CA LEU A 170 -0.76 -4.14 19.77
C LEU A 170 -0.51 -4.39 21.26
N ILE A 171 0.19 -3.48 21.93
CA ILE A 171 0.44 -3.56 23.37
C ILE A 171 -0.89 -3.54 24.14
N ASP A 172 -1.84 -2.70 23.74
CA ASP A 172 -3.16 -2.62 24.36
C ASP A 172 -3.93 -3.93 24.20
N LYS A 173 -3.89 -4.57 23.03
CA LYS A 173 -4.49 -5.90 22.82
C LYS A 173 -3.82 -6.96 23.69
N ILE A 174 -2.49 -6.95 23.81
CA ILE A 174 -1.75 -7.89 24.67
C ILE A 174 -2.16 -7.68 26.13
N LYS A 175 -2.22 -6.43 26.60
CA LYS A 175 -2.66 -6.10 27.96
C LYS A 175 -4.10 -6.54 28.21
N GLN A 176 -5.01 -6.32 27.27
CA GLN A 176 -6.39 -6.80 27.36
C GLN A 176 -6.45 -8.32 27.45
N ALA A 177 -5.65 -9.02 26.65
CA ALA A 177 -5.59 -10.49 26.69
C ALA A 177 -4.98 -11.02 27.99
N GLN A 178 -3.95 -10.35 28.53
CA GLN A 178 -3.34 -10.71 29.81
C GLN A 178 -4.26 -10.44 31.00
N ALA A 179 -5.01 -9.33 30.96
CA ALA A 179 -5.98 -8.97 31.99
C ALA A 179 -7.31 -9.71 31.87
N PHE A 180 -7.49 -10.54 30.84
CA PHE A 180 -8.74 -11.26 30.60
C PHE A 180 -8.90 -12.41 31.60
N ASP A 181 -9.84 -12.25 32.53
CA ASP A 181 -10.33 -13.35 33.37
C ASP A 181 -11.67 -13.87 32.82
N ALA A 182 -11.68 -15.14 32.41
CA ALA A 182 -12.84 -15.81 31.87
C ALA A 182 -14.02 -15.86 32.88
N ARG A 183 -13.75 -16.00 34.18
CA ARG A 183 -14.81 -16.07 35.20
C ARG A 183 -15.54 -14.74 35.32
N VAL A 184 -14.78 -13.65 35.38
CA VAL A 184 -15.33 -12.29 35.41
C VAL A 184 -16.13 -12.01 34.14
N TYR A 185 -15.57 -12.34 32.97
CA TYR A 185 -16.27 -12.14 31.70
C TYR A 185 -17.61 -12.88 31.63
N VAL A 186 -17.66 -14.15 32.04
CA VAL A 186 -18.90 -14.92 32.07
C VAL A 186 -19.90 -14.33 33.05
N LYS A 187 -19.44 -13.93 34.25
CA LYS A 187 -20.28 -13.29 35.25
C LYS A 187 -20.91 -12.00 34.71
N GLU A 188 -20.12 -11.12 34.08
CA GLU A 188 -20.63 -9.90 33.45
C GLU A 188 -21.68 -10.19 32.38
N ARG A 189 -21.50 -11.25 31.59
CA ARG A 189 -22.51 -11.66 30.58
C ARG A 189 -23.79 -12.16 31.23
N LEU A 190 -23.69 -12.97 32.28
CA LEU A 190 -24.85 -13.42 33.04
C LEU A 190 -25.56 -12.23 33.71
N ASP A 191 -24.82 -11.27 34.26
CA ASP A 191 -25.37 -10.06 34.87
C ASP A 191 -26.11 -9.20 33.84
N ILE A 192 -25.58 -9.05 32.62
CA ILE A 192 -26.27 -8.34 31.53
C ILE A 192 -27.57 -9.07 31.12
N LEU A 193 -27.56 -10.40 31.09
CA LEU A 193 -28.75 -11.21 30.77
C LEU A 193 -29.80 -11.14 31.88
N ASN A 194 -29.35 -11.20 33.14
CA ASN A 194 -30.20 -11.16 34.33
C ASN A 194 -30.71 -9.74 34.63
N LYS A 195 -30.06 -8.70 34.09
CA LYS A 195 -30.47 -7.30 34.28
C LYS A 195 -31.89 -7.09 33.75
N GLU A 196 -32.79 -6.70 34.64
CA GLU A 196 -34.18 -6.44 34.29
C GLU A 196 -34.30 -5.32 33.24
N ARG A 197 -34.89 -5.65 32.08
CA ARG A 197 -35.16 -4.67 31.02
C ARG A 197 -36.43 -3.88 31.37
N ILE A 198 -36.23 -2.64 31.81
CA ILE A 198 -37.32 -1.70 32.09
C ILE A 198 -37.63 -0.93 30.79
N PRO A 199 -38.90 -0.87 30.34
CA PRO A 199 -39.32 -0.13 29.17
C PRO A 199 -39.25 1.36 29.46
N ARG A 200 -39.10 2.17 28.41
CA ARG A 200 -39.09 3.64 28.54
C ARG A 200 -40.46 4.22 28.85
N THR A 201 -41.53 3.49 28.53
CA THR A 201 -42.91 3.93 28.73
C THR A 201 -43.68 2.94 29.59
N PHE A 202 -44.67 3.47 30.31
CA PHE A 202 -45.64 2.67 31.05
C PHE A 202 -47.03 3.19 30.76
N ARG A 203 -47.92 2.32 30.26
CA ARG A 203 -49.30 2.68 29.83
C ARG A 203 -49.39 3.81 28.79
N GLY A 204 -48.31 4.07 28.05
CA GLY A 204 -48.25 5.10 27.00
C GLY A 204 -47.52 6.37 27.41
N GLU A 205 -47.31 6.62 28.71
CA GLU A 205 -46.60 7.78 29.22
C GLU A 205 -45.11 7.50 29.41
N ILE A 206 -44.27 8.51 29.16
CA ILE A 206 -42.83 8.46 29.41
C ILE A 206 -42.62 8.86 30.88
N LEU A 207 -42.25 7.89 31.70
CA LEU A 207 -42.01 8.08 33.13
C LEU A 207 -40.57 7.74 33.48
N PRO A 208 -40.03 8.26 34.60
CA PRO A 208 -38.73 7.85 35.10
C PRO A 208 -38.66 6.34 35.35
N ALA A 209 -37.51 5.72 35.05
CA ALA A 209 -37.34 4.27 35.13
C ALA A 209 -37.67 3.68 36.51
N GLU A 210 -37.38 4.43 37.58
CA GLU A 210 -37.69 4.02 38.96
C GLU A 210 -39.20 3.92 39.21
N MET A 211 -39.98 4.87 38.71
CA MET A 211 -41.45 4.82 38.82
C MET A 211 -42.02 3.66 38.01
N ILE A 212 -41.53 3.44 36.79
CA ILE A 212 -41.97 2.31 35.95
C ILE A 212 -41.68 0.97 36.66
N LYS A 213 -40.54 0.87 37.35
CA LYS A 213 -40.19 -0.31 38.16
C LYS A 213 -41.20 -0.51 39.29
N LYS A 214 -41.44 0.51 40.13
CA LYS A 214 -42.42 0.44 41.23
C LYS A 214 -43.80 0.01 40.73
N LEU A 215 -44.30 0.65 39.67
CA LEU A 215 -45.62 0.33 39.09
C LEU A 215 -45.70 -1.09 38.51
N ARG A 216 -44.59 -1.62 37.96
CA ARG A 216 -44.51 -3.02 37.53
C ARG A 216 -44.54 -3.98 38.71
N ASP A 217 -43.77 -3.70 39.74
CA ASP A 217 -43.64 -4.57 40.91
C ASP A 217 -44.96 -4.63 41.69
N GLU A 218 -45.65 -3.49 41.86
CA GLU A 218 -47.01 -3.46 42.41
C GLU A 218 -47.99 -4.30 41.58
N LYS A 219 -47.89 -4.25 40.24
CA LYS A 219 -48.75 -5.04 39.35
C LYS A 219 -48.44 -6.54 39.47
N LYS A 220 -47.16 -6.93 39.58
CA LYS A 220 -46.74 -8.32 39.83
C LYS A 220 -47.23 -8.82 41.19
N ALA A 221 -47.04 -8.04 42.26
CA ALA A 221 -47.49 -8.39 43.61
C ALA A 221 -49.01 -8.61 43.68
N LYS A 222 -49.79 -7.74 43.02
CA LYS A 222 -51.25 -7.91 42.90
C LYS A 222 -51.63 -9.20 42.15
N LEU A 223 -50.84 -9.63 41.15
CA LEU A 223 -51.07 -10.90 40.44
C LEU A 223 -50.71 -12.11 41.31
N GLU A 224 -49.60 -12.07 42.04
CA GLU A 224 -49.17 -13.14 42.95
C GLU A 224 -50.15 -13.32 44.12
N ALA A 225 -50.62 -12.23 44.73
CA ALA A 225 -51.65 -12.27 45.77
C ALA A 225 -52.97 -12.89 45.28
N LYS A 226 -53.29 -12.77 43.98
CA LYS A 226 -54.44 -13.46 43.38
C LYS A 226 -54.18 -14.96 43.16
N ARG A 227 -52.95 -15.35 42.84
CA ARG A 227 -52.55 -16.75 42.62
C ARG A 227 -52.45 -17.55 43.93
N ASN A 228 -51.95 -16.93 45.00
CA ASN A 228 -51.81 -17.54 46.33
C ASN A 228 -53.12 -17.63 47.13
N LYS A 229 -54.28 -17.49 46.48
CA LYS A 229 -55.56 -17.75 47.14
C LYS A 229 -55.80 -19.26 47.14
N PRO A 230 -55.89 -19.93 48.31
CA PRO A 230 -56.19 -21.36 48.35
C PRO A 230 -57.53 -21.60 47.65
N ARG A 231 -57.55 -22.53 46.69
CA ARG A 231 -58.80 -22.99 46.09
C ARG A 231 -59.49 -23.87 47.13
N LEU A 232 -60.57 -23.37 47.72
CA LEU A 232 -61.49 -24.19 48.49
C LEU A 232 -62.18 -25.14 47.51
N THR A 233 -61.76 -26.41 47.49
CA THR A 233 -62.51 -27.49 46.85
C THR A 233 -63.58 -27.95 47.82
N LEU A 234 -64.84 -27.82 47.42
CA LEU A 234 -66.00 -28.37 48.12
C LEU A 234 -66.09 -29.89 47.90
#